data_AF-A0A930WNX5-F1
#
_entry.id   AF-A0A930WNX5-F1
#
_cell.length_a   1.000
_cell.length_b   1.000
_cell.length_c   1.000
_cell.angle_alpha   90.00
_cell.angle_beta   90.00
_cell.angle_gamma   90.00
#
_symmetry.space_group_name_H-M   'P 1'
#
loop_
_entity.id
_entity.type
_entity.pdbx_description
1 polymer ?
#
loop_
_entity_poly.entity_id
_entity_poly.type
_entity_poly.pdbx_seq_one_letter_code
_entity_poly.pdbx_strand_id
1 'polypeptide(L)' 'MEQQTKPVYLQSVEDVFKEVQSSPSGLSSQEAASRLEKYGANTLQEGKKKTLLEKFVDQFKDFMILVLLVA' A
#
# COMPACT_ATOMS: atom_id res chain seq x y z
N MET A 1 -28.60 2.15 13.78
CA MET A 1 -27.85 2.79 14.88
C MET A 1 -26.41 2.90 14.41
N GLU A 2 -26.08 3.99 13.72
CA GLU A 2 -24.70 4.27 13.32
C GLU A 2 -23.95 4.73 14.57
N GLN A 3 -23.08 3.88 15.10
CA GLN A 3 -22.16 4.31 16.15
C GLN A 3 -21.23 5.35 15.54
N GLN A 4 -21.40 6.61 15.94
CA GLN A 4 -20.45 7.68 15.65
C GLN A 4 -19.11 7.32 16.32
N THR A 5 -18.23 6.64 15.60
CA THR A 5 -16.87 6.35 16.03
C THR A 5 -16.08 7.67 16.05
N LYS A 6 -15.71 8.14 17.24
CA LYS A 6 -14.81 9.30 17.36
C LYS A 6 -13.52 9.03 16.57
N PRO A 7 -13.03 10.00 15.79
CA PRO A 7 -11.75 9.86 15.10
C PRO A 7 -10.65 9.48 16.08
N VAL A 8 -9.75 8.56 15.70
CA VAL A 8 -8.67 8.04 16.56
C VAL A 8 -7.84 9.17 17.19
N TYR A 9 -7.61 10.27 16.46
CA TYR A 9 -6.86 11.43 16.94
C TYR A 9 -7.59 12.28 17.99
N LEU A 10 -8.87 12.02 18.27
CA LEU A 10 -9.67 12.66 19.32
C LEU A 10 -9.93 11.73 20.53
N GLN A 11 -9.41 10.50 20.49
CA GLN A 11 -9.56 9.54 21.58
C GLN A 11 -8.46 9.72 22.64
N SER A 12 -8.70 9.21 23.85
CA SER A 12 -7.65 9.16 24.88
C SER A 12 -6.58 8.14 24.50
N VAL A 13 -5.37 8.31 25.03
CA VAL A 13 -4.26 7.39 24.75
C VAL A 13 -4.58 5.98 25.23
N GLU A 14 -5.27 5.86 26.36
CA GLU A 14 -5.70 4.61 26.97
C GLU A 14 -6.74 3.87 26.10
N ASP A 15 -7.68 4.59 25.51
CA ASP A 15 -8.69 4.03 24.62
C ASP A 15 -8.05 3.50 23.33
N VAL A 16 -7.13 4.27 22.75
CA VAL A 16 -6.38 3.85 21.55
C VAL A 16 -5.56 2.60 21.85
N PHE A 17 -4.86 2.53 22.98
CA PHE A 17 -4.08 1.35 23.35
C PHE A 17 -4.93 0.09 23.52
N LYS A 18 -6.15 0.23 24.08
CA LYS A 18 -7.10 -0.88 24.16
C LYS A 18 -7.58 -1.31 22.78
N GLU A 19 -7.91 -0.36 21.91
CA GLU A 19 -8.41 -0.63 20.56
C GLU A 19 -7.35 -1.33 19.70
N VAL A 20 -6.10 -0.85 19.69
CA VAL A 20 -5.00 -1.43 18.89
C VAL A 20 -4.28 -2.58 19.59
N GLN A 21 -4.76 -2.97 20.77
CA GLN A 21 -4.16 -4.01 21.62
C GLN A 21 -2.65 -3.83 21.76
N SER A 22 -2.24 -2.62 22.15
CA SER A 22 -0.84 -2.25 22.33
C SER A 22 -0.64 -1.60 23.70
N SER A 23 0.61 -1.32 24.03
CA SER A 23 1.00 -0.74 25.31
C SER A 23 1.98 0.41 25.12
N PRO A 24 2.20 1.25 26.15
CA PRO A 24 3.26 2.26 26.13
C PRO A 24 4.66 1.67 25.90
N SER A 25 4.89 0.43 26.31
CA SER A 25 6.12 -0.34 26.04
C SER A 25 6.18 -0.96 24.64
N GLY A 26 5.15 -0.78 23.81
CA GLY A 26 5.04 -1.35 22.46
C GLY A 26 4.47 -2.78 22.43
N LEU A 27 4.80 -3.50 21.35
CA LEU A 27 4.38 -4.88 21.11
C LEU A 27 5.55 -5.84 21.41
N SER A 28 5.23 -7.08 21.80
CA SER A 28 6.23 -8.14 21.88
C SER A 28 6.70 -8.55 20.47
N SER A 29 7.89 -9.14 20.36
CA SER A 29 8.40 -9.62 19.06
C SER A 29 7.49 -10.68 18.42
N GLN A 30 6.84 -11.52 19.24
CA GLN A 30 5.91 -12.54 18.76
C GLN A 30 4.61 -11.91 18.21
N GLU A 31 4.06 -10.93 18.92
CA GLU A 31 2.87 -10.19 18.52
C GLU A 31 3.15 -9.39 17.23
N ALA A 32 4.32 -8.76 17.14
CA ALA A 32 4.76 -8.03 15.95
C ALA A 32 4.90 -8.97 14.73
N ALA A 33 5.50 -10.16 14.91
CA ALA A 33 5.64 -11.15 13.84
C ALA A 33 4.28 -11.67 13.36
N SER A 34 3.37 -12.01 14.30
CA SER A 34 2.00 -12.43 13.98
C SER A 34 1.22 -11.36 13.21
N ARG A 35 1.37 -10.08 13.59
CA ARG A 35 0.78 -8.96 12.85
C ARG A 35 1.40 -8.78 11.47
N LEU A 36 2.71 -8.98 11.32
CA LEU A 36 3.39 -8.90 10.03
C LEU A 36 2.89 -9.98 9.06
N GLU A 37 2.68 -11.21 9.54
CA GLU A 37 2.10 -12.29 8.74
C GLU A 37 0.63 -12.02 8.37
N LYS A 38 -0.14 -11.45 9.31
CA LYS A 38 -1.57 -11.16 9.11
C LYS A 38 -1.85 -9.98 8.18
N TYR A 39 -1.10 -8.89 8.34
CA TYR A 39 -1.35 -7.62 7.63
C TYR A 39 -0.39 -7.39 6.47
N GLY A 40 0.71 -8.15 6.40
CA GLY A 40 1.76 -7.94 5.43
C GLY A 40 2.68 -6.77 5.80
N ALA A 41 3.72 -6.59 5.00
CA ALA A 41 4.63 -5.46 5.14
C ALA A 41 3.90 -4.15 4.86
N ASN A 42 4.16 -3.12 5.68
CA ASN A 42 3.66 -1.77 5.46
C ASN A 42 4.43 -1.09 4.31
N THR A 43 4.27 -1.62 3.10
CA THR A 43 4.93 -1.15 1.88
C THR A 43 3.88 -0.91 0.82
N LEU A 44 3.93 0.25 0.18
CA LEU A 44 3.08 0.53 -0.97
C LEU A 44 3.44 -0.42 -2.11
N GLN A 45 2.43 -1.06 -2.69
CA GLN A 45 2.64 -1.89 -3.87
C GLN A 45 3.12 -0.98 -5.01
N GLU A 46 4.34 -1.19 -5.48
CA GLU A 46 4.80 -0.54 -6.71
C GLU A 46 3.89 -0.97 -7.86
N GLY A 47 3.28 0.00 -8.55
CA GLY A 47 2.49 -0.27 -9.73
C GLY A 47 3.31 -1.07 -10.75
N LYS A 48 2.64 -1.94 -11.53
CA LYS A 48 3.29 -2.75 -12.57
C LYS A 48 4.14 -1.85 -13.46
N LYS A 49 5.47 -1.95 -13.34
CA LYS A 49 6.38 -1.26 -14.24
C LYS A 49 6.22 -1.92 -15.61
N LYS A 50 5.86 -1.14 -16.63
CA LYS A 50 5.89 -1.62 -18.00
C LYS A 50 7.29 -2.15 -18.29
N THR A 51 7.36 -3.41 -18.74
CA THR A 51 8.64 -4.03 -19.08
C THR A 51 9.26 -3.32 -20.29
N LEU A 52 10.58 -3.48 -20.50
CA LEU A 52 11.24 -2.91 -21.68
C LEU A 52 10.59 -3.41 -22.99
N LEU A 53 10.19 -4.67 -23.02
CA LEU A 53 9.50 -5.27 -24.17
C LEU A 53 8.10 -4.67 -24.38
N GLU A 54 7.35 -4.46 -23.30
CA GLU A 54 6.02 -3.82 -23.37
C GLU A 54 6.13 -2.37 -23.87
N LYS A 55 7.12 -1.62 -23.39
CA LYS A 55 7.41 -0.26 -23.88
C LYS A 55 7.82 -0.26 -25.36
N PHE A 56 8.64 -1.23 -25.78
CA PHE A 56 9.08 -1.36 -27.17
C PHE A 56 7.88 -1.62 -28.10
N VAL A 57 7.00 -2.56 -27.76
CA VAL A 57 5.80 -2.85 -28.57
C VAL A 57 4.84 -1.66 -28.60
N ASP A 58 4.67 -0.94 -27.49
CA ASP A 58 3.84 0.26 -27.46
C ASP A 58 4.37 1.39 -28.35
N GLN A 59 5.68 1.47 -28.59
CA GLN A 59 6.24 2.45 -29.55
C GLN A 59 5.87 2.13 -31.01
N PHE A 60 5.75 0.87 -31.41
CA PHE A 60 5.28 0.52 -32.77
C PHE A 60 3.80 0.81 -33.00
N LYS A 61 3.01 0.97 -31.93
CA LYS A 61 1.61 1.40 -32.02
C LYS A 61 1.48 2.90 -32.21
N ASP A 62 2.57 3.66 -32.11
CA ASP A 62 2.56 5.09 -32.36
C ASP A 62 2.51 5.36 -33.88
N PHE A 63 1.46 6.05 -34.31
CA PHE A 63 1.26 6.42 -35.71
C PHE A 63 2.45 7.21 -36.28
N MET A 64 3.08 8.07 -35.46
CA MET A 64 4.24 8.85 -35.88
C MET A 64 5.45 7.94 -36.22
N ILE A 65 5.66 6.87 -35.45
CA ILE A 65 6.71 5.87 -35.72
C ILE A 65 6.40 5.09 -36.99
N LEU A 66 5.14 4.71 -37.21
CA LEU A 66 4.73 3.99 -38.43
C LEU A 66 4.97 4.83 -39.69
N VAL A 67 4.71 6.14 -39.64
CA VAL A 67 5.02 7.05 -40.77
C VAL A 67 6.52 7.07 -41.05
N LEU A 68 7.36 7.15 -40.02
CA LEU A 68 8.82 7.14 -40.18
C LEU A 68 9.38 5.82 -40.73
N LEU A 69 8.70 4.70 -40.51
CA LEU A 69 9.10 3.39 -41.04
C LEU A 69 8.76 3.21 -42.53
N VAL A 70 7.73 3.89 -43.03
CA VAL A 70 7.24 3.74 -44.40
C VAL A 70 7.79 4.81 -45.34
N ALA A 71 8.17 5.98 -44.82
CA ALA A 71 8.77 7.09 -45.58
C ALA A 71 10.16 6.73 -46.15
#